data_AF-A0A9X2UII2-F1
#
_entry.id   AF-A0A9X2UII2-F1
#
_cell.length_a   1.000
_cell.length_b   1.000
_cell.length_c   1.000
_cell.angle_alpha   90.00
_cell.angle_beta   90.00
_cell.angle_gamma   90.00
#
_symmetry.space_group_name_H-M   'P 1'
#
loop_
_entity.id
_entity.type
_entity.pdbx_description
1 polymer ?
#
loop_
_entity_poly.entity_id
_entity_poly.type
_entity_poly.pdbx_seq_one_letter_code
_entity_poly.pdbx_strand_id
1 'polypeptide(L)'
;MTSALIFFGVVATLFAGWRAGRRVRFFLHIFQLETYKFGRYGRWLAGHVPSLIVRPSHGVGAAALAGGGLVASVAAPNWGVLAVLLVWPMAFISSRRYRSDQEKKPLAFTDRMVRLAIPTALLALLPVASGGLYGWALGSPTGVLWYLGGFLAADLGAPLWVALGAALMHPVETAIQRGFKRQARRRLQTRSDLSMVGITGSYGKTSTKFIVAELLRQKYNVYATPSSYNTPMGLCLAVNEHLKPEHQVLVLEYGIRYPGDMDELCDIAEPDASVVTTIGVAHLETMGTQDRIAAEKGVLVERTAPDGPAVLNVDDERVAAMAERAAGPVWRISTEGHPDADITAGDIRYDTGGTAFDVTDDTGTTVTFETQLLGRHNVLNVLLAVAVGRSMGLRLRQMAHAVRRVEPIEHRLQLRSRGDVTIIDDAFNSNPVGARNAVEILSEMDGGKRVIVTPGMVELGDRQWTENKDFGVVLAQHDLDLVVLVGEEQTAPIQAGLSEGGAPAERIMVVDSLAEAQEILERRLGPGDVVLYENDLPDQYSV
;
A
#
# COMPACT_ATOMS: atom_id res chain seq x y z
N MET A 1 -57.67 9.35 -8.58
CA MET A 1 -56.91 8.77 -7.45
C MET A 1 -56.03 7.61 -7.92
N THR A 2 -56.60 6.57 -8.53
CA THR A 2 -55.89 5.34 -8.93
C THR A 2 -54.70 5.57 -9.88
N SER A 3 -54.86 6.38 -10.94
CA SER A 3 -53.77 6.69 -11.88
C SER A 3 -52.61 7.44 -11.22
N ALA A 4 -52.91 8.33 -10.26
CA ALA A 4 -51.89 9.06 -9.51
C ALA A 4 -51.11 8.13 -8.57
N LEU A 5 -51.80 7.23 -7.85
CA LEU A 5 -51.17 6.23 -6.99
C LEU A 5 -50.24 5.29 -7.79
N ILE A 6 -50.66 4.87 -8.99
CA ILE A 6 -49.82 4.04 -9.87
C ILE A 6 -48.58 4.82 -10.31
N PHE A 7 -48.76 6.04 -10.83
CA PHE A 7 -47.66 6.87 -11.32
C PHE A 7 -46.62 7.15 -10.22
N PHE A 8 -47.05 7.67 -9.07
CA PHE A 8 -46.14 7.97 -7.97
C PHE A 8 -45.59 6.70 -7.30
N GLY A 9 -46.33 5.59 -7.35
CA GLY A 9 -45.85 4.26 -6.95
C GLY A 9 -44.64 3.80 -7.77
N VAL A 10 -44.71 3.94 -9.09
CA VAL A 10 -43.59 3.62 -9.99
C VAL A 10 -42.39 4.52 -9.70
N VAL A 11 -42.60 5.84 -9.57
CA VAL A 11 -41.52 6.80 -9.25
C VAL A 11 -40.84 6.47 -7.92
N ALA A 12 -41.62 6.24 -6.86
CA ALA A 12 -41.10 5.88 -5.55
C ALA A 12 -40.32 4.56 -5.59
N THR A 13 -40.80 3.57 -6.35
CA THR A 13 -40.14 2.27 -6.53
C THR A 13 -38.80 2.39 -7.24
N LEU A 14 -38.76 3.09 -8.38
CA LEU A 14 -37.52 3.30 -9.13
C LEU A 14 -36.46 3.99 -8.26
N PHE A 15 -36.89 4.99 -7.49
CA PHE A 15 -35.99 5.72 -6.61
C PHE A 15 -35.53 4.89 -5.41
N ALA A 16 -36.42 4.09 -4.80
CA ALA A 16 -36.09 3.16 -3.72
C ALA A 16 -35.06 2.11 -4.18
N GLY A 17 -35.27 1.52 -5.37
CA GLY A 17 -34.36 0.56 -5.97
C GLY A 17 -33.00 1.18 -6.32
N TRP A 18 -32.99 2.37 -6.93
CA TRP A 18 -31.75 3.11 -7.21
C TRP A 18 -30.95 3.37 -5.95
N ARG A 19 -31.61 3.84 -4.88
CA ARG A 19 -30.97 4.13 -3.59
C ARG A 19 -30.38 2.88 -2.95
N ALA A 20 -31.19 1.83 -2.78
CA ALA A 20 -30.76 0.58 -2.18
C ALA A 20 -29.57 -0.03 -2.95
N GLY A 21 -29.63 0.00 -4.30
CA GLY A 21 -28.53 -0.44 -5.16
C GLY A 21 -27.24 0.37 -4.97
N ARG A 22 -27.32 1.70 -4.93
CA ARG A 22 -26.15 2.56 -4.66
C ARG A 22 -25.52 2.25 -3.31
N ARG A 23 -26.33 1.94 -2.31
CA ARG A 23 -25.86 1.70 -0.96
C ARG A 23 -25.21 0.33 -0.81
N VAL A 24 -25.79 -0.71 -1.39
CA VAL A 24 -25.13 -2.02 -1.48
C VAL A 24 -23.80 -1.88 -2.22
N ARG A 25 -23.77 -1.15 -3.34
CA ARG A 25 -22.53 -0.86 -4.07
C ARG A 25 -21.49 -0.15 -3.21
N PHE A 26 -21.89 0.85 -2.42
CA PHE A 26 -20.99 1.55 -1.49
C PHE A 26 -20.37 0.59 -0.48
N PHE A 27 -21.16 -0.25 0.19
CA PHE A 27 -20.63 -1.18 1.19
C PHE A 27 -19.84 -2.34 0.59
N LEU A 28 -20.14 -2.78 -0.63
CA LEU A 28 -19.27 -3.69 -1.40
C LEU A 28 -17.90 -3.05 -1.65
N HIS A 29 -17.87 -1.76 -1.99
CA HIS A 29 -16.62 -1.01 -2.18
C HIS A 29 -15.83 -0.89 -0.88
N ILE A 30 -16.48 -0.52 0.23
CA ILE A 30 -15.81 -0.51 1.55
C ILE A 30 -15.25 -1.89 1.90
N PHE A 31 -16.01 -2.97 1.69
CA PHE A 31 -15.52 -4.32 1.97
C PHE A 31 -14.31 -4.71 1.10
N GLN A 32 -14.27 -4.24 -0.15
CA GLN A 32 -13.10 -4.39 -1.02
C GLN A 32 -11.89 -3.59 -0.53
N LEU A 33 -12.08 -2.34 -0.10
CA LEU A 33 -11.02 -1.51 0.48
C LEU A 33 -10.46 -2.12 1.76
N GLU A 34 -11.33 -2.71 2.59
CA GLU A 34 -10.95 -3.45 3.80
C GLU A 34 -10.43 -4.87 3.52
N THR A 35 -9.98 -5.14 2.29
CA THR A 35 -9.32 -6.38 1.86
C THR A 35 -10.16 -7.65 2.08
N TYR A 36 -11.49 -7.51 2.09
CA TYR A 36 -12.46 -8.60 2.31
C TYR A 36 -12.27 -9.31 3.67
N LYS A 37 -11.81 -8.60 4.70
CA LYS A 37 -11.60 -9.15 6.04
C LYS A 37 -12.70 -8.69 6.99
N PHE A 38 -13.45 -9.63 7.55
CA PHE A 38 -14.56 -9.36 8.48
C PHE A 38 -14.17 -8.48 9.66
N GLY A 39 -13.01 -8.75 10.29
CA GLY A 39 -12.57 -7.97 11.46
C GLY A 39 -12.31 -6.50 11.15
N ARG A 40 -11.74 -6.19 9.98
CA ARG A 40 -11.51 -4.79 9.58
C ARG A 40 -12.79 -4.09 9.18
N TYR A 41 -13.59 -4.78 8.38
CA TYR A 41 -14.91 -4.29 8.00
C TYR A 41 -15.76 -3.97 9.24
N GLY A 42 -15.78 -4.86 10.23
CA GLY A 42 -16.49 -4.65 11.49
C GLY A 42 -15.98 -3.44 12.28
N ARG A 43 -14.65 -3.26 12.40
CA ARG A 43 -14.06 -2.08 13.06
C ARG A 43 -14.38 -0.79 12.31
N TRP A 44 -14.26 -0.80 10.98
CA TRP A 44 -14.63 0.33 10.14
C TRP A 44 -16.10 0.70 10.34
N LEU A 45 -17.00 -0.29 10.32
CA LEU A 45 -18.43 -0.08 10.56
C LEU A 45 -18.69 0.53 11.94
N ALA A 46 -18.05 0.02 13.00
CA ALA A 46 -18.20 0.52 14.37
C ALA A 46 -17.82 2.00 14.49
N GLY A 47 -16.78 2.45 13.79
CA GLY A 47 -16.37 3.86 13.76
C GLY A 47 -17.30 4.79 12.96
N HIS A 48 -18.17 4.24 12.10
CA HIS A 48 -18.95 5.01 11.13
C HIS A 48 -20.47 4.80 11.24
N VAL A 49 -20.96 4.24 12.34
CA VAL A 49 -22.39 3.94 12.54
C VAL A 49 -23.27 5.19 12.39
N PRO A 50 -23.02 6.32 13.07
CA PRO A 50 -23.94 7.46 13.05
C PRO A 50 -23.84 8.30 11.77
N SER A 51 -22.68 8.29 11.11
CA SER A 51 -22.38 9.16 9.96
C SER A 51 -22.71 8.51 8.61
N LEU A 52 -22.45 7.20 8.47
CA LEU A 52 -22.53 6.50 7.18
C LEU A 52 -23.53 5.35 7.16
N ILE A 53 -23.69 4.63 8.28
CA ILE A 53 -24.68 3.54 8.38
C ILE A 53 -26.07 4.12 8.62
N VAL A 54 -26.33 4.77 9.74
CA VAL A 54 -27.67 5.31 10.06
C VAL A 54 -27.73 6.80 9.76
N ARG A 55 -28.07 7.15 8.52
CA ARG A 55 -28.26 8.55 8.09
C ARG A 55 -29.63 9.12 8.49
N PRO A 56 -29.77 10.45 8.69
CA PRO A 56 -31.04 11.13 8.95
C PRO A 56 -32.14 10.79 7.94
N SER A 57 -31.76 10.58 6.69
CA SER A 57 -32.69 10.20 5.62
C SER A 57 -33.47 8.90 5.90
N HIS A 58 -32.92 7.93 6.65
CA HIS A 58 -33.68 6.75 7.06
C HIS A 58 -34.74 7.09 8.10
N GLY A 59 -34.42 8.00 9.02
CA GLY A 59 -35.38 8.51 9.99
C GLY A 59 -36.56 9.17 9.30
N VAL A 60 -36.29 10.01 8.29
CA VAL A 60 -37.33 10.62 7.44
C VAL A 60 -38.16 9.56 6.71
N GLY A 61 -37.52 8.56 6.09
CA GLY A 61 -38.20 7.46 5.42
C GLY A 61 -39.08 6.63 6.35
N ALA A 62 -38.57 6.28 7.54
CA ALA A 62 -39.32 5.55 8.56
C ALA A 62 -40.50 6.37 9.09
N ALA A 63 -40.30 7.66 9.37
CA ALA A 63 -41.34 8.57 9.80
C ALA A 63 -42.44 8.75 8.73
N ALA A 64 -42.05 8.83 7.45
CA ALA A 64 -43.00 8.88 6.34
C ALA A 64 -43.87 7.62 6.28
N LEU A 65 -43.26 6.42 6.39
CA LEU A 65 -44.00 5.16 6.40
C LEU A 65 -44.95 5.06 7.61
N ALA A 66 -44.47 5.40 8.81
CA ALA A 66 -45.27 5.34 10.03
C ALA A 66 -46.43 6.34 10.00
N GLY A 67 -46.16 7.60 9.63
CA GLY A 67 -47.17 8.64 9.51
C GLY A 67 -48.20 8.34 8.41
N GLY A 68 -47.76 7.85 7.25
CA GLY A 68 -48.63 7.45 6.16
C GLY A 68 -49.52 6.25 6.51
N GLY A 69 -48.98 5.28 7.24
CA GLY A 69 -49.75 4.16 7.79
C GLY A 69 -50.80 4.61 8.79
N LEU A 70 -50.45 5.52 9.71
CA LEU A 70 -51.37 6.11 10.67
C LEU A 70 -52.49 6.88 9.95
N VAL A 71 -52.15 7.77 9.01
CA VAL A 71 -53.14 8.51 8.21
C VAL A 71 -54.03 7.53 7.46
N ALA A 72 -53.49 6.50 6.82
CA ALA A 72 -54.29 5.51 6.09
C ALA A 72 -55.23 4.70 6.99
N SER A 73 -54.93 4.59 8.29
CA SER A 73 -55.79 3.90 9.27
C SER A 73 -56.95 4.77 9.78
N VAL A 74 -56.83 6.11 9.71
CA VAL A 74 -57.80 7.07 10.27
C VAL A 74 -58.55 7.87 9.20
N ALA A 75 -57.90 8.17 8.07
CA ALA A 75 -58.43 8.94 6.95
C ALA A 75 -58.21 8.13 5.66
N ALA A 76 -59.24 8.04 4.81
CA ALA A 76 -59.33 7.19 3.61
C ALA A 76 -57.96 6.72 3.03
N PRO A 77 -57.69 5.40 2.95
CA PRO A 77 -56.36 4.80 2.75
C PRO A 77 -55.50 5.39 1.62
N ASN A 78 -56.15 5.88 0.57
CA ASN A 78 -55.51 6.44 -0.62
C ASN A 78 -54.71 7.73 -0.34
N TRP A 79 -55.18 8.58 0.58
CA TRP A 79 -54.52 9.87 0.85
C TRP A 79 -53.24 9.70 1.69
N GLY A 80 -53.27 8.79 2.68
CA GLY A 80 -52.08 8.43 3.45
C GLY A 80 -50.99 7.84 2.56
N VAL A 81 -51.36 6.93 1.64
CA VAL A 81 -50.43 6.35 0.67
C VAL A 81 -49.86 7.39 -0.30
N LEU A 82 -50.71 8.26 -0.87
CA LEU A 82 -50.27 9.29 -1.79
C LEU A 82 -49.26 10.26 -1.15
N ALA A 83 -49.47 10.63 0.12
CA ALA A 83 -48.54 11.48 0.86
C ALA A 83 -47.15 10.85 0.98
N VAL A 84 -47.08 9.54 1.30
CA VAL A 84 -45.80 8.81 1.37
C VAL A 84 -45.12 8.77 0.01
N LEU A 85 -45.85 8.45 -1.06
CA LEU A 85 -45.28 8.35 -2.39
C LEU A 85 -44.67 9.67 -2.90
N LEU A 86 -45.21 10.82 -2.47
CA LEU A 86 -44.67 12.15 -2.78
C LEU A 86 -43.45 12.50 -1.93
N VAL A 87 -43.48 12.17 -0.63
CA VAL A 87 -42.37 12.46 0.30
C VAL A 87 -41.17 11.55 0.05
N TRP A 88 -41.40 10.31 -0.39
CA TRP A 88 -40.37 9.29 -0.51
C TRP A 88 -39.18 9.69 -1.41
N PRO A 89 -39.39 10.19 -2.65
CA PRO A 89 -38.29 10.69 -3.46
C PRO A 89 -37.54 11.86 -2.82
N MET A 90 -38.25 12.73 -2.10
CA MET A 90 -37.66 13.91 -1.46
C MET A 90 -36.81 13.54 -0.24
N ALA A 91 -37.25 12.56 0.56
CA ALA A 91 -36.54 12.05 1.74
C ALA A 91 -35.12 11.58 1.44
N PHE A 92 -34.87 11.16 0.19
CA PHE A 92 -33.58 10.59 -0.20
C PHE A 92 -32.87 11.32 -1.34
N ILE A 93 -33.35 12.49 -1.78
CA ILE A 93 -32.69 13.28 -2.86
C ILE A 93 -31.29 13.79 -2.45
N SER A 94 -31.07 13.98 -1.14
CA SER A 94 -29.77 14.34 -0.54
C SER A 94 -28.71 13.22 -0.63
N SER A 95 -29.12 12.01 -1.03
CA SER A 95 -28.22 10.86 -1.20
C SER A 95 -27.24 10.97 -2.37
N ARG A 96 -27.32 12.03 -3.19
CA ARG A 96 -26.29 12.36 -4.20
C ARG A 96 -24.87 12.47 -3.61
N ARG A 97 -24.73 12.60 -2.28
CA ARG A 97 -23.45 12.52 -1.54
C ARG A 97 -22.88 11.10 -1.31
N TYR A 98 -23.43 10.03 -1.89
CA TYR A 98 -22.73 8.73 -1.96
C TYR A 98 -21.56 8.82 -2.95
N ARG A 99 -20.55 9.64 -2.65
CA ARG A 99 -19.32 9.71 -3.43
C ARG A 99 -18.31 8.80 -2.77
N SER A 100 -18.10 7.64 -3.39
CA SER A 100 -16.87 6.86 -3.26
C SER A 100 -15.65 7.61 -3.84
N ASP A 101 -15.88 8.78 -4.42
CA ASP A 101 -14.90 9.57 -5.18
C ASP A 101 -13.79 10.18 -4.31
N GLN A 102 -13.84 10.03 -2.98
CA GLN A 102 -12.75 10.42 -2.08
C GLN A 102 -11.77 9.28 -1.79
N GLU A 103 -12.09 8.05 -2.21
CA GLU A 103 -11.21 6.90 -1.98
C GLU A 103 -10.23 6.73 -3.14
N LYS A 104 -8.94 6.62 -2.82
CA LYS A 104 -7.83 6.55 -3.80
C LYS A 104 -8.00 5.43 -4.86
N LYS A 105 -8.86 4.43 -4.63
CA LYS A 105 -9.09 3.31 -5.56
C LYS A 105 -10.59 3.08 -5.84
N PRO A 106 -11.02 3.08 -7.12
CA PRO A 106 -12.42 2.83 -7.48
C PRO A 106 -12.82 1.36 -7.23
N LEU A 107 -14.12 1.13 -7.04
CA LEU A 107 -14.69 -0.22 -6.96
C LEU A 107 -14.39 -1.00 -8.24
N ALA A 108 -13.65 -2.11 -8.11
CA ALA A 108 -13.31 -2.98 -9.23
C ALA A 108 -14.10 -4.30 -9.16
N PHE A 109 -14.83 -4.63 -10.23
CA PHE A 109 -15.60 -5.87 -10.35
C PHE A 109 -14.71 -7.02 -10.82
N THR A 110 -13.88 -7.52 -9.92
CA THR A 110 -13.14 -8.77 -10.11
C THR A 110 -14.07 -9.98 -9.99
N ASP A 111 -13.63 -11.17 -10.43
CA ASP A 111 -14.43 -12.40 -10.28
C ASP A 111 -14.86 -12.66 -8.83
N ARG A 112 -13.98 -12.33 -7.87
CA ARG A 112 -14.28 -12.40 -6.44
C ARG A 112 -15.40 -11.43 -6.05
N MET A 113 -15.34 -10.20 -6.55
CA MET A 113 -16.39 -9.21 -6.29
C MET A 113 -17.71 -9.60 -6.95
N VAL A 114 -17.70 -10.13 -8.17
CA VAL A 114 -18.92 -10.63 -8.85
C VAL A 114 -19.55 -11.77 -8.04
N ARG A 115 -18.75 -12.75 -7.61
CA ARG A 115 -19.19 -13.85 -6.75
C ARG A 115 -19.80 -13.38 -5.43
N LEU A 116 -19.31 -12.28 -4.85
CA LEU A 116 -19.84 -11.67 -3.63
C LEU A 116 -21.12 -10.84 -3.89
N ALA A 117 -21.14 -10.08 -4.99
CA ALA A 117 -22.21 -9.14 -5.30
C ALA A 117 -23.54 -9.87 -5.56
N ILE A 118 -23.50 -11.04 -6.20
CA ILE A 118 -24.70 -11.85 -6.49
C ILE A 118 -25.45 -12.25 -5.20
N PRO A 119 -24.87 -13.00 -4.24
CA PRO A 119 -25.57 -13.37 -3.01
C PRO A 119 -25.93 -12.15 -2.16
N THR A 120 -25.10 -11.10 -2.15
CA THR A 120 -25.42 -9.83 -1.48
C THR A 120 -26.70 -9.21 -2.05
N ALA A 121 -26.81 -9.15 -3.38
CA ALA A 121 -28.00 -8.61 -4.04
C ALA A 121 -29.23 -9.47 -3.78
N LEU A 122 -29.12 -10.81 -3.82
CA LEU A 122 -30.21 -11.72 -3.49
C LEU A 122 -30.70 -11.52 -2.05
N LEU A 123 -29.77 -11.40 -1.09
CA LEU A 123 -30.10 -11.14 0.31
C LEU A 123 -30.78 -9.77 0.49
N ALA A 124 -30.31 -8.74 -0.20
CA ALA A 124 -30.92 -7.41 -0.16
C ALA A 124 -32.32 -7.37 -0.80
N LEU A 125 -32.62 -8.29 -1.73
CA LEU A 125 -33.95 -8.42 -2.35
C LEU A 125 -34.97 -9.13 -1.44
N LEU A 126 -34.53 -9.95 -0.47
CA LEU A 126 -35.44 -10.66 0.44
C LEU A 126 -36.41 -9.75 1.21
N PRO A 127 -35.98 -8.66 1.87
CA PRO A 127 -36.92 -7.76 2.55
C PRO A 127 -37.86 -7.04 1.58
N VAL A 128 -37.39 -6.72 0.36
CA VAL A 128 -38.22 -6.10 -0.69
C VAL A 128 -39.31 -7.07 -1.16
N ALA A 129 -38.93 -8.31 -1.47
CA ALA A 129 -39.87 -9.36 -1.88
C ALA A 129 -40.87 -9.69 -0.78
N SER A 130 -40.41 -9.75 0.48
CA SER A 130 -41.26 -10.05 1.63
C SER A 130 -42.27 -8.94 1.89
N GLY A 131 -41.82 -7.67 1.87
CA GLY A 131 -42.70 -6.51 2.00
C GLY A 131 -43.68 -6.39 0.84
N GLY A 132 -43.25 -6.71 -0.38
CA GLY A 132 -44.10 -6.74 -1.57
C GLY A 132 -45.16 -7.83 -1.52
N LEU A 133 -44.79 -9.06 -1.16
CA LEU A 133 -45.71 -10.19 -1.03
C LEU A 133 -46.73 -9.95 0.08
N TYR A 134 -46.28 -9.49 1.25
CA TYR A 134 -47.15 -9.13 2.36
C TYR A 134 -48.10 -7.99 1.97
N GLY A 135 -47.55 -6.95 1.33
CA GLY A 135 -48.33 -5.82 0.82
C GLY A 135 -49.40 -6.25 -0.20
N TRP A 136 -49.07 -7.17 -1.10
CA TRP A 136 -50.00 -7.73 -2.07
C TRP A 136 -51.11 -8.56 -1.40
N ALA A 137 -50.76 -9.38 -0.41
CA ALA A 137 -51.71 -10.20 0.34
C ALA A 137 -52.76 -9.38 1.12
N LEU A 138 -52.44 -8.14 1.51
CA LEU A 138 -53.38 -7.23 2.16
C LEU A 138 -54.52 -6.77 1.23
N GLY A 139 -54.37 -6.89 -0.09
CA GLY A 139 -55.41 -6.52 -1.06
C GLY A 139 -55.83 -5.06 -1.02
N SER A 140 -55.01 -4.17 -0.46
CA SER A 140 -55.35 -2.75 -0.27
C SER A 140 -54.22 -1.81 -0.69
N PRO A 141 -54.52 -0.53 -0.98
CA PRO A 141 -53.52 0.46 -1.37
C PRO A 141 -52.39 0.65 -0.35
N THR A 142 -52.61 0.34 0.94
CA THR A 142 -51.57 0.44 1.98
C THR A 142 -50.48 -0.62 1.84
N GLY A 143 -50.70 -1.65 1.02
CA GLY A 143 -49.69 -2.68 0.71
C GLY A 143 -48.39 -2.11 0.16
N VAL A 144 -48.44 -0.99 -0.57
CA VAL A 144 -47.22 -0.32 -1.09
C VAL A 144 -46.32 0.21 0.03
N LEU A 145 -46.86 0.52 1.21
CA LEU A 145 -46.07 0.97 2.36
C LEU A 145 -45.17 -0.16 2.89
N TRP A 146 -45.65 -1.40 2.87
CA TRP A 146 -44.86 -2.58 3.24
C TRP A 146 -43.78 -2.89 2.21
N TYR A 147 -44.11 -2.73 0.92
CA TYR A 147 -43.14 -2.84 -0.16
C TYR A 147 -42.00 -1.80 -0.05
N LEU A 148 -42.34 -0.53 0.20
CA LEU A 148 -41.36 0.53 0.46
C LEU A 148 -40.59 0.30 1.77
N GLY A 149 -41.25 -0.23 2.80
CA GLY A 149 -40.60 -0.69 4.03
C GLY A 149 -39.54 -1.77 3.77
N GLY A 150 -39.82 -2.70 2.86
CA GLY A 150 -38.85 -3.68 2.37
C GLY A 150 -37.61 -3.04 1.73
N PHE A 151 -37.79 -1.98 0.93
CA PHE A 151 -36.66 -1.20 0.41
C PHE A 151 -35.89 -0.45 1.49
N LEU A 152 -36.57 0.11 2.50
CA LEU A 152 -35.90 0.76 3.61
C LEU A 152 -35.05 -0.24 4.41
N ALA A 153 -35.55 -1.46 4.62
CA ALA A 153 -34.78 -2.53 5.26
C ALA A 153 -33.61 -3.02 4.39
N ALA A 154 -33.80 -3.13 3.07
CA ALA A 154 -32.73 -3.43 2.12
C ALA A 154 -31.61 -2.38 2.17
N ASP A 155 -31.99 -1.09 2.19
CA ASP A 155 -31.09 0.05 2.30
C ASP A 155 -30.36 0.03 3.64
N LEU A 156 -31.08 0.10 4.76
CA LEU A 156 -30.49 0.14 6.10
C LEU A 156 -29.59 -1.06 6.38
N GLY A 157 -30.01 -2.26 5.96
CA GLY A 157 -29.31 -3.52 6.12
C GLY A 157 -28.15 -3.76 5.14
N ALA A 158 -27.86 -2.85 4.21
CA ALA A 158 -26.77 -3.01 3.23
C ALA A 158 -25.44 -3.53 3.80
N PRO A 159 -24.88 -3.02 4.92
CA PRO A 159 -23.65 -3.57 5.48
C PRO A 159 -23.80 -5.01 5.99
N LEU A 160 -24.97 -5.36 6.53
CA LEU A 160 -25.29 -6.72 6.95
C LEU A 160 -25.39 -7.67 5.75
N TRP A 161 -26.06 -7.27 4.66
CA TRP A 161 -26.19 -8.10 3.47
C TRP A 161 -24.84 -8.41 2.83
N VAL A 162 -23.91 -7.46 2.84
CA VAL A 162 -22.54 -7.65 2.37
C VAL A 162 -21.80 -8.64 3.27
N ALA A 163 -21.90 -8.49 4.59
CA ALA A 163 -21.28 -9.41 5.54
C ALA A 163 -21.83 -10.85 5.40
N LEU A 164 -23.15 -11.00 5.29
CA LEU A 164 -23.79 -12.30 5.10
C LEU A 164 -23.45 -12.92 3.73
N GLY A 165 -23.45 -12.12 2.66
CA GLY A 165 -23.01 -12.57 1.34
C GLY A 165 -21.55 -13.03 1.35
N ALA A 166 -20.67 -12.32 2.05
CA ALA A 166 -19.28 -12.71 2.22
C ALA A 166 -19.14 -13.99 3.05
N ALA A 167 -19.96 -14.17 4.09
CA ALA A 167 -19.92 -15.36 4.93
C ALA A 167 -20.38 -16.60 4.14
N LEU A 168 -21.43 -16.45 3.33
CA LEU A 168 -21.90 -17.50 2.43
C LEU A 168 -20.84 -17.89 1.38
N MET A 169 -20.11 -16.91 0.85
CA MET A 169 -19.06 -17.14 -0.16
C MET A 169 -17.72 -17.55 0.42
N HIS A 170 -17.51 -17.40 1.74
CA HIS A 170 -16.25 -17.74 2.40
C HIS A 170 -15.75 -19.17 2.09
N PRO A 171 -16.55 -20.24 2.20
CA PRO A 171 -16.08 -21.60 1.86
C PRO A 171 -15.71 -21.75 0.39
N VAL A 172 -16.47 -21.13 -0.52
CA VAL A 172 -16.21 -21.18 -1.97
C VAL A 172 -14.91 -20.46 -2.30
N GLU A 173 -14.73 -19.25 -1.78
CA GLU A 173 -13.52 -18.46 -1.97
C GLU A 173 -12.29 -19.15 -1.38
N THR A 174 -12.43 -19.75 -0.20
CA THR A 174 -11.37 -20.55 0.44
C THR A 174 -10.99 -21.76 -0.43
N ALA A 175 -11.97 -22.45 -1.01
CA ALA A 175 -11.72 -23.58 -1.89
C ALA A 175 -10.98 -23.17 -3.17
N ILE A 176 -11.38 -22.05 -3.79
CA ILE A 176 -10.71 -21.47 -4.96
C ILE A 176 -9.25 -21.11 -4.63
N GLN A 177 -9.03 -20.38 -3.54
CA GLN A 177 -7.68 -19.99 -3.11
C GLN A 177 -6.80 -21.21 -2.82
N ARG A 178 -7.34 -22.24 -2.15
CA ARG A 178 -6.62 -23.52 -1.95
C ARG A 178 -6.29 -24.19 -3.29
N GLY A 179 -7.17 -24.12 -4.27
CA GLY A 179 -6.93 -24.61 -5.64
C GLY A 179 -5.70 -23.96 -6.26
N PHE A 180 -5.63 -22.62 -6.25
CA PHE A 180 -4.49 -21.87 -6.78
C PHE A 180 -3.17 -22.20 -6.05
N LYS A 181 -3.21 -22.34 -4.71
CA LYS A 181 -2.03 -22.76 -3.92
C LYS A 181 -1.55 -24.16 -4.31
N ARG A 182 -2.46 -25.13 -4.43
CA ARG A 182 -2.10 -26.50 -4.85
C ARG A 182 -1.52 -26.52 -6.26
N GLN A 183 -2.07 -25.73 -7.16
CA GLN A 183 -1.56 -25.60 -8.53
C GLN A 183 -0.13 -25.03 -8.52
N ALA A 184 0.11 -23.96 -7.77
CA ALA A 184 1.43 -23.33 -7.67
C ALA A 184 2.47 -24.31 -7.08
N ARG A 185 2.15 -24.95 -5.95
CA ARG A 185 2.99 -25.98 -5.32
C ARG A 185 3.35 -27.09 -6.29
N ARG A 186 2.35 -27.66 -6.97
CA ARG A 186 2.57 -28.75 -7.94
C ARG A 186 3.50 -28.31 -9.07
N ARG A 187 3.32 -27.08 -9.57
CA ARG A 187 4.12 -26.54 -10.66
C ARG A 187 5.58 -26.34 -10.23
N LEU A 188 5.83 -25.85 -9.02
CA LEU A 188 7.19 -25.72 -8.47
C LEU A 188 7.84 -27.08 -8.19
N GLN A 189 7.10 -28.04 -7.63
CA GLN A 189 7.61 -29.40 -7.38
C GLN A 189 8.06 -30.13 -8.65
N THR A 190 7.49 -29.78 -9.81
CA THR A 190 7.92 -30.35 -11.11
C THR A 190 9.14 -29.65 -11.73
N ARG A 191 9.67 -28.60 -11.08
CA ARG A 191 10.76 -27.76 -11.58
C ARG A 191 12.02 -27.91 -10.72
N SER A 192 12.62 -29.11 -10.73
CA SER A 192 13.90 -29.35 -10.04
C SER A 192 15.10 -28.59 -10.64
N ASP A 193 14.91 -27.98 -11.80
CA ASP A 193 15.85 -27.14 -12.52
C ASP A 193 15.78 -25.65 -12.12
N LEU A 194 14.78 -25.27 -11.32
CA LEU A 194 14.52 -23.90 -10.91
C LEU A 194 15.08 -23.65 -9.51
N SER A 195 15.92 -22.61 -9.37
CA SER A 195 16.34 -22.12 -8.05
C SER A 195 15.43 -20.98 -7.59
N MET A 196 14.97 -21.02 -6.35
CA MET A 196 14.08 -20.02 -5.75
C MET A 196 14.82 -19.18 -4.71
N VAL A 197 14.77 -17.86 -4.88
CA VAL A 197 15.30 -16.88 -3.92
C VAL A 197 14.14 -16.18 -3.23
N GLY A 198 13.99 -16.38 -1.93
CA GLY A 198 13.00 -15.72 -1.09
C GLY A 198 13.57 -14.51 -0.36
N ILE A 199 12.89 -13.37 -0.44
CA ILE A 199 13.35 -12.12 0.16
C ILE A 199 12.31 -11.60 1.16
N THR A 200 12.73 -11.34 2.40
CA THR A 200 11.90 -10.67 3.41
C THR A 200 12.64 -9.54 4.13
N GLY A 201 11.89 -8.83 4.97
CA GLY A 201 12.33 -7.65 5.72
C GLY A 201 11.20 -6.67 5.95
N SER A 202 11.37 -5.71 6.85
CA SER A 202 10.42 -4.61 7.03
C SER A 202 10.53 -3.64 5.84
N TYR A 203 11.75 -3.32 5.42
CA TYR A 203 12.06 -2.42 4.30
C TYR A 203 12.97 -3.10 3.26
N GLY A 204 13.31 -2.45 2.14
CA GLY A 204 14.27 -2.96 1.15
C GLY A 204 13.82 -4.11 0.23
N LYS A 205 12.87 -4.96 0.64
CA LYS A 205 12.42 -6.17 -0.09
C LYS A 205 12.31 -6.01 -1.62
N THR A 206 11.55 -5.03 -2.07
CA THR A 206 11.27 -4.82 -3.50
C THR A 206 12.52 -4.35 -4.26
N SER A 207 13.30 -3.44 -3.68
CA SER A 207 14.57 -2.98 -4.26
C SER A 207 15.56 -4.15 -4.35
N THR A 208 15.76 -4.89 -3.26
CA THR A 208 16.64 -6.07 -3.23
C THR A 208 16.22 -7.11 -4.27
N LYS A 209 14.92 -7.39 -4.44
CA LYS A 209 14.42 -8.32 -5.46
C LYS A 209 14.83 -7.90 -6.88
N PHE A 210 14.66 -6.62 -7.22
CA PHE A 210 15.02 -6.15 -8.55
C PHE A 210 16.54 -6.16 -8.78
N ILE A 211 17.33 -5.79 -7.77
CA ILE A 211 18.79 -5.86 -7.85
C ILE A 211 19.25 -7.32 -8.02
N VAL A 212 18.76 -8.24 -7.18
CA VAL A 212 19.05 -9.69 -7.29
C VAL A 212 18.72 -10.18 -8.69
N ALA A 213 17.55 -9.83 -9.22
CA ALA A 213 17.14 -10.25 -10.55
C ALA A 213 18.10 -9.73 -11.64
N GLU A 214 18.49 -8.46 -11.60
CA GLU A 214 19.38 -7.87 -12.60
C GLU A 214 20.80 -8.45 -12.54
N LEU A 215 21.33 -8.69 -11.34
CA LEU A 215 22.63 -9.35 -11.18
C LEU A 215 22.58 -10.78 -11.72
N LEU A 216 21.58 -11.57 -11.33
CA LEU A 216 21.48 -12.97 -11.75
C LEU A 216 21.20 -13.15 -13.24
N ARG A 217 20.59 -12.17 -13.92
CA ARG A 217 20.42 -12.14 -15.39
C ARG A 217 21.72 -12.18 -16.17
N GLN A 218 22.88 -11.93 -15.54
CA GLN A 218 24.18 -12.11 -16.22
C GLN A 218 24.50 -13.55 -16.57
N LYS A 219 23.84 -14.50 -15.91
CA LYS A 219 24.12 -15.95 -16.04
C LYS A 219 22.87 -16.79 -16.24
N TYR A 220 21.73 -16.35 -15.71
CA TYR A 220 20.51 -17.14 -15.66
C TYR A 220 19.33 -16.43 -16.33
N ASN A 221 18.37 -17.21 -16.82
CA ASN A 221 17.05 -16.69 -17.15
C ASN A 221 16.25 -16.48 -15.85
N VAL A 222 16.06 -15.22 -15.45
CA VAL A 222 15.46 -14.88 -14.15
C VAL A 222 14.04 -14.36 -14.31
N TYR A 223 13.10 -14.91 -13.55
CA TYR A 223 11.80 -14.30 -13.31
C TYR A 223 11.73 -13.72 -11.90
N ALA A 224 11.45 -12.43 -11.84
CA ALA A 224 11.12 -11.72 -10.61
C ALA A 224 9.76 -11.05 -10.80
N THR A 225 8.97 -10.95 -9.72
CA THR A 225 7.65 -10.33 -9.81
C THR A 225 7.78 -8.84 -10.19
N PRO A 226 6.90 -8.31 -11.08
CA PRO A 226 7.06 -6.96 -11.62
C PRO A 226 6.72 -5.84 -10.62
N SER A 227 6.10 -6.18 -9.50
CA SER A 227 5.82 -5.27 -8.38
C SER A 227 5.77 -6.09 -7.08
N SER A 228 5.31 -5.51 -5.98
CA SER A 228 5.30 -6.20 -4.67
C SER A 228 4.18 -7.25 -4.59
N TYR A 229 4.39 -8.39 -5.25
CA TYR A 229 3.54 -9.58 -5.16
C TYR A 229 4.03 -10.45 -4.01
N ASN A 230 3.69 -10.02 -2.79
CA ASN A 230 4.26 -10.57 -1.56
C ASN A 230 3.25 -11.29 -0.65
N THR A 231 2.03 -11.52 -1.18
CA THR A 231 0.94 -12.22 -0.49
C THR A 231 0.78 -13.64 -1.04
N PRO A 232 0.08 -14.55 -0.34
CA PRO A 232 -0.14 -15.92 -0.81
C PRO A 232 -0.72 -16.01 -2.22
N MET A 233 -1.69 -15.14 -2.55
CA MET A 233 -2.27 -15.09 -3.89
C MET A 233 -1.36 -14.40 -4.92
N GLY A 234 -0.53 -13.45 -4.49
CA GLY A 234 0.51 -12.85 -5.34
C GLY A 234 1.56 -13.87 -5.77
N LEU A 235 2.02 -14.73 -4.85
CA LEU A 235 2.90 -15.85 -5.15
C LEU A 235 2.24 -16.84 -6.11
N CYS A 236 0.98 -17.20 -5.85
CA CYS A 236 0.24 -18.10 -6.74
C CYS A 236 0.10 -17.54 -8.16
N LEU A 237 -0.19 -16.25 -8.30
CA LEU A 237 -0.29 -15.58 -9.60
C LEU A 237 1.06 -15.61 -10.33
N ALA A 238 2.15 -15.26 -9.64
CA ALA A 238 3.50 -15.29 -10.19
C ALA A 238 3.86 -16.68 -10.75
N VAL A 239 3.59 -17.73 -9.98
CA VAL A 239 3.91 -19.11 -10.36
C VAL A 239 2.95 -19.66 -11.43
N ASN A 240 1.65 -19.45 -11.29
CA ASN A 240 0.66 -20.07 -12.16
C ASN A 240 0.53 -19.37 -13.52
N GLU A 241 0.70 -18.06 -13.59
CA GLU A 241 0.45 -17.31 -14.83
C GLU A 241 1.74 -16.86 -15.53
N HIS A 242 2.83 -16.66 -14.78
CA HIS A 242 4.02 -15.97 -15.31
C HIS A 242 5.30 -16.80 -15.31
N LEU A 243 5.39 -17.87 -14.50
CA LEU A 243 6.54 -18.77 -14.53
C LEU A 243 6.55 -19.61 -15.81
N LYS A 244 7.58 -19.40 -16.64
CA LYS A 244 7.83 -20.10 -17.90
C LYS A 244 8.86 -21.24 -17.74
N PRO A 245 8.89 -22.21 -18.68
CA PRO A 245 9.89 -23.27 -18.69
C PRO A 245 11.34 -22.79 -18.82
N GLU A 246 11.57 -21.67 -19.51
CA GLU A 246 12.91 -21.11 -19.75
C GLU A 246 13.55 -20.47 -18.51
N HIS A 247 12.76 -20.08 -17.51
CA HIS A 247 13.26 -19.44 -16.30
C HIS A 247 14.01 -20.45 -15.44
N GLN A 248 15.24 -20.13 -15.07
CA GLN A 248 16.12 -20.94 -14.23
C GLN A 248 16.16 -20.44 -12.79
N VAL A 249 15.83 -19.16 -12.56
CA VAL A 249 15.74 -18.59 -11.22
C VAL A 249 14.42 -17.85 -11.04
N LEU A 250 13.80 -18.06 -9.88
CA LEU A 250 12.59 -17.38 -9.44
C LEU A 250 12.89 -16.55 -8.19
N VAL A 251 12.70 -15.23 -8.26
CA VAL A 251 12.93 -14.31 -7.14
C VAL A 251 11.59 -13.78 -6.62
N LEU A 252 11.30 -14.05 -5.35
CA LEU A 252 10.00 -13.78 -4.72
C LEU A 252 10.15 -12.94 -3.44
N GLU A 253 9.18 -12.06 -3.21
CA GLU A 253 9.06 -11.30 -1.96
C GLU A 253 8.11 -12.02 -0.99
N TYR A 254 8.50 -12.12 0.28
CA TYR A 254 7.71 -12.75 1.34
C TYR A 254 7.27 -11.66 2.33
N GLY A 255 6.01 -11.23 2.21
CA GLY A 255 5.40 -10.16 2.99
C GLY A 255 4.51 -10.70 4.10
N ILE A 256 4.87 -10.44 5.35
CA ILE A 256 4.10 -10.85 6.53
C ILE A 256 3.30 -9.70 7.11
N ARG A 257 2.19 -10.02 7.74
CA ARG A 257 1.41 -9.09 8.56
C ARG A 257 0.90 -9.71 9.85
N TYR A 258 0.56 -10.98 9.86
CA TYR A 258 0.08 -11.72 11.03
C TYR A 258 0.99 -12.91 11.33
N PRO A 259 1.02 -13.39 12.59
CA PRO A 259 1.75 -14.61 12.92
C PRO A 259 1.28 -15.80 12.07
N GLY A 260 2.22 -16.59 11.56
CA GLY A 260 1.98 -17.73 10.66
C GLY A 260 1.85 -17.37 9.17
N ASP A 261 1.93 -16.09 8.79
CA ASP A 261 1.92 -15.68 7.39
C ASP A 261 3.16 -16.22 6.66
N MET A 262 4.33 -16.27 7.30
CA MET A 262 5.56 -16.75 6.66
C MET A 262 5.46 -18.24 6.31
N ASP A 263 4.92 -19.06 7.21
CA ASP A 263 4.65 -20.47 6.95
C ASP A 263 3.68 -20.66 5.78
N GLU A 264 2.60 -19.88 5.73
CA GLU A 264 1.65 -19.95 4.62
C GLU A 264 2.30 -19.66 3.26
N LEU A 265 3.21 -18.67 3.21
CA LEU A 265 3.97 -18.31 2.02
C LEU A 265 4.97 -19.41 1.65
N CYS A 266 5.76 -19.90 2.61
CA CYS A 266 6.76 -20.96 2.40
C CYS A 266 6.11 -22.28 1.98
N ASP A 267 4.94 -22.60 2.50
CA ASP A 267 4.21 -23.78 2.06
C ASP A 267 3.82 -23.69 0.58
N ILE A 268 3.63 -22.49 0.02
CA ILE A 268 3.31 -22.30 -1.41
C ILE A 268 4.58 -22.40 -2.26
N ALA A 269 5.62 -21.68 -1.85
CA ALA A 269 6.91 -21.62 -2.51
C ALA A 269 8.00 -21.62 -1.44
N GLU A 270 8.69 -22.73 -1.29
CA GLU A 270 9.77 -22.89 -0.32
C GLU A 270 11.08 -22.40 -0.93
N PRO A 271 11.88 -21.54 -0.27
CA PRO A 271 13.06 -20.95 -0.88
C PRO A 271 14.27 -21.90 -0.88
N ASP A 272 15.07 -21.88 -1.95
CA ASP A 272 16.40 -22.50 -1.99
C ASP A 272 17.47 -21.58 -1.40
N ALA A 273 17.23 -20.27 -1.43
CA ALA A 273 18.05 -19.26 -0.78
C ALA A 273 17.15 -18.20 -0.13
N SER A 274 17.49 -17.74 1.07
CA SER A 274 16.75 -16.67 1.75
C SER A 274 17.58 -15.41 1.92
N VAL A 275 16.93 -14.25 1.82
CA VAL A 275 17.52 -12.95 2.11
C VAL A 275 16.66 -12.24 3.15
N VAL A 276 17.28 -11.75 4.22
CA VAL A 276 16.63 -10.90 5.23
C VAL A 276 17.31 -9.53 5.25
N THR A 277 16.56 -8.49 4.89
CA THR A 277 17.11 -7.13 4.75
C THR A 277 17.27 -6.40 6.10
N THR A 278 16.18 -6.05 6.78
CA THR A 278 16.19 -5.28 8.05
C THR A 278 14.89 -5.51 8.83
N ILE A 279 14.92 -5.43 10.16
CA ILE A 279 13.77 -5.48 11.07
C ILE A 279 13.44 -4.08 11.61
N GLY A 280 12.61 -3.37 10.87
CA GLY A 280 12.04 -2.08 11.28
C GLY A 280 10.67 -2.17 11.94
N VAL A 281 10.13 -1.00 12.33
CA VAL A 281 8.84 -0.78 13.03
C VAL A 281 7.59 -0.93 12.14
N ALA A 282 7.58 -1.89 11.21
CA ALA A 282 6.43 -2.17 10.35
C ALA A 282 5.46 -3.18 11.00
N HIS A 283 4.16 -3.06 10.74
CA HIS A 283 3.13 -4.03 11.19
C HIS A 283 3.02 -4.26 12.71
N LEU A 284 3.45 -3.29 13.53
CA LEU A 284 3.37 -3.40 15.00
C LEU A 284 1.94 -3.61 15.52
N GLU A 285 0.92 -3.04 14.86
CA GLU A 285 -0.49 -3.25 15.24
C GLU A 285 -0.91 -4.73 15.26
N THR A 286 -0.35 -5.54 14.37
CA THR A 286 -0.75 -6.94 14.18
C THR A 286 0.26 -7.91 14.78
N MET A 287 1.54 -7.55 14.83
CA MET A 287 2.61 -8.38 15.40
C MET A 287 2.94 -8.07 16.86
N GLY A 288 2.64 -6.86 17.33
CA GLY A 288 2.95 -6.40 18.68
C GLY A 288 4.35 -5.81 18.83
N THR A 289 5.41 -6.59 18.62
CA THR A 289 6.80 -6.16 18.88
C THR A 289 7.74 -6.46 17.70
N GLN A 290 8.87 -5.74 17.61
CA GLN A 290 9.92 -6.02 16.63
C GLN A 290 10.50 -7.43 16.78
N ASP A 291 10.61 -7.95 18.00
CA ASP A 291 11.14 -9.30 18.22
C ASP A 291 10.19 -10.37 17.68
N ARG A 292 8.87 -10.15 17.73
CA ARG A 292 7.90 -11.02 17.07
C ARG A 292 7.97 -10.90 15.54
N ILE A 293 8.22 -9.70 15.02
CA ILE A 293 8.46 -9.49 13.58
C ILE A 293 9.72 -10.24 13.15
N ALA A 294 10.80 -10.17 13.92
CA ALA A 294 12.03 -10.91 13.67
C ALA A 294 11.81 -12.42 13.74
N ALA A 295 11.09 -12.91 14.76
CA ALA A 295 10.75 -14.32 14.91
C ALA A 295 9.99 -14.85 13.68
N GLU A 296 8.92 -14.16 13.26
CA GLU A 296 8.13 -14.53 12.09
C GLU A 296 8.94 -14.43 10.78
N LYS A 297 9.77 -13.40 10.59
CA LYS A 297 10.59 -13.27 9.37
C LYS A 297 11.69 -14.33 9.30
N GLY A 298 12.30 -14.68 10.42
CA GLY A 298 13.33 -15.70 10.45
C GLY A 298 12.79 -17.12 10.23
N VAL A 299 11.46 -17.34 10.22
CA VAL A 299 10.88 -18.59 9.69
C VAL A 299 11.29 -18.79 8.23
N LEU A 300 11.48 -17.71 7.45
CA LEU A 300 12.00 -17.84 6.08
C LEU A 300 13.39 -18.49 6.07
N VAL A 301 14.25 -18.15 7.03
CA VAL A 301 15.61 -18.69 7.16
C VAL A 301 15.57 -20.17 7.56
N GLU A 302 14.65 -20.54 8.46
CA GLU A 302 14.44 -21.94 8.87
C GLU A 302 13.85 -22.81 7.75
N ARG A 303 13.02 -22.21 6.88
CA ARG A 303 12.38 -22.86 5.74
C ARG A 303 13.24 -22.88 4.48
N THR A 304 14.41 -22.25 4.50
CA THR A 304 15.39 -22.37 3.42
C THR A 304 15.85 -23.81 3.29
N ALA A 305 16.07 -24.26 2.05
CA ALA A 305 16.60 -25.58 1.77
C ALA A 305 17.85 -25.88 2.65
N PRO A 306 18.06 -27.12 3.13
CA PRO A 306 19.10 -27.42 4.12
C PRO A 306 20.53 -27.01 3.72
N ASP A 307 20.87 -27.10 2.43
CA ASP A 307 22.18 -26.68 1.89
C ASP A 307 22.15 -25.27 1.28
N GLY A 308 21.00 -24.60 1.38
CA GLY A 308 20.71 -23.30 0.80
C GLY A 308 21.29 -22.14 1.61
N PRO A 309 21.78 -21.08 0.95
CA PRO A 309 22.37 -19.95 1.65
C PRO A 309 21.31 -19.05 2.31
N ALA A 310 21.58 -18.63 3.53
CA ALA A 310 20.89 -17.52 4.20
C ALA A 310 21.74 -16.26 4.15
N VAL A 311 21.24 -15.22 3.47
CA VAL A 311 21.90 -13.92 3.35
C VAL A 311 21.28 -12.95 4.35
N LEU A 312 22.10 -12.47 5.29
CA LEU A 312 21.67 -11.71 6.46
C LEU A 312 22.41 -10.39 6.55
N ASN A 313 21.68 -9.29 6.69
CA ASN A 313 22.25 -8.02 7.11
C ASN A 313 22.64 -8.10 8.59
N VAL A 314 23.94 -7.98 8.89
CA VAL A 314 24.43 -8.04 10.28
C VAL A 314 24.55 -6.68 10.95
N ASP A 315 24.27 -5.58 10.25
CA ASP A 315 24.13 -4.25 10.86
C ASP A 315 22.84 -4.15 11.71
N ASP A 316 21.90 -5.08 11.54
CA ASP A 316 20.71 -5.23 12.38
C ASP A 316 20.87 -6.45 13.30
N GLU A 317 21.01 -6.22 14.61
CA GLU A 317 21.20 -7.26 15.62
C GLU A 317 20.14 -8.38 15.56
N ARG A 318 18.88 -8.04 15.24
CA ARG A 318 17.78 -9.03 15.17
C ARG A 318 17.90 -9.90 13.93
N VAL A 319 18.44 -9.36 12.84
CA VAL A 319 18.74 -10.13 11.63
C VAL A 319 20.01 -10.96 11.83
N ALA A 320 21.05 -10.40 12.45
CA ALA A 320 22.28 -11.11 12.79
C ALA A 320 21.99 -12.36 13.65
N ALA A 321 21.11 -12.25 14.64
CA ALA A 321 20.67 -13.37 15.48
C ALA A 321 19.98 -14.51 14.69
N MET A 322 19.48 -14.25 13.47
CA MET A 322 18.87 -15.30 12.64
C MET A 322 19.90 -16.29 12.07
N ALA A 323 21.20 -15.99 12.14
CA ALA A 323 22.25 -16.89 11.70
C ALA A 323 22.18 -18.25 12.41
N GLU A 324 21.78 -18.28 13.69
CA GLU A 324 21.61 -19.52 14.47
C GLU A 324 20.42 -20.37 14.00
N ARG A 325 19.52 -19.80 13.20
CA ARG A 325 18.31 -20.46 12.68
C ARG A 325 18.54 -21.09 11.30
N ALA A 326 19.65 -20.78 10.64
CA ALA A 326 19.96 -21.29 9.31
C ALA A 326 20.46 -22.74 9.38
N ALA A 327 19.90 -23.61 8.53
CA ALA A 327 20.38 -24.98 8.39
C ALA A 327 21.65 -25.08 7.51
N GLY A 328 21.80 -24.14 6.57
CA GLY A 328 22.86 -24.12 5.57
C GLY A 328 23.87 -22.98 5.75
N PRO A 329 24.64 -22.65 4.71
CA PRO A 329 25.63 -21.57 4.75
C PRO A 329 24.99 -20.20 5.07
N VAL A 330 25.68 -19.39 5.87
CA VAL A 330 25.25 -18.02 6.18
C VAL A 330 26.20 -17.02 5.55
N TRP A 331 25.66 -16.07 4.79
CA TRP A 331 26.37 -14.91 4.25
C TRP A 331 26.00 -13.67 5.05
N ARG A 332 26.97 -13.08 5.74
CA ARG A 332 26.83 -11.91 6.60
C ARG A 332 27.22 -10.66 5.83
N ILE A 333 26.31 -9.69 5.80
CA ILE A 333 26.44 -8.50 4.96
C ILE A 333 26.44 -7.26 5.83
N SER A 334 27.40 -6.36 5.62
CA SER A 334 27.52 -5.14 6.40
C SER A 334 27.91 -3.95 5.53
N THR A 335 27.27 -2.82 5.79
CA THR A 335 27.67 -1.49 5.25
C THR A 335 28.40 -0.64 6.28
N GLU A 336 28.55 -1.14 7.50
CA GLU A 336 29.19 -0.46 8.64
C GLU A 336 30.51 -1.13 9.07
N GLY A 337 30.94 -2.19 8.38
CA GLY A 337 32.21 -2.86 8.64
C GLY A 337 32.17 -3.82 9.83
N HIS A 338 31.04 -4.49 10.05
CA HIS A 338 30.91 -5.52 11.08
C HIS A 338 32.02 -6.60 10.93
N PRO A 339 32.70 -7.00 12.02
CA PRO A 339 33.88 -7.87 11.95
C PRO A 339 33.61 -9.25 11.35
N ASP A 340 32.40 -9.78 11.56
CA ASP A 340 31.98 -11.08 11.02
C ASP A 340 31.35 -10.99 9.61
N ALA A 341 31.40 -9.83 8.93
CA ALA A 341 30.79 -9.69 7.62
C ALA A 341 31.63 -10.38 6.52
N ASP A 342 30.97 -11.21 5.72
CA ASP A 342 31.53 -11.87 4.55
C ASP A 342 31.60 -10.92 3.34
N ILE A 343 30.68 -9.96 3.26
CA ILE A 343 30.70 -8.93 2.20
C ILE A 343 30.48 -7.56 2.83
N THR A 344 31.38 -6.62 2.50
CA THR A 344 31.37 -5.26 3.01
C THR A 344 31.40 -4.22 1.90
N ALA A 345 30.92 -3.01 2.21
CA ALA A 345 31.13 -1.81 1.41
C ALA A 345 32.11 -0.85 2.11
N GLY A 346 33.00 -0.24 1.33
CA GLY A 346 33.87 0.86 1.74
C GLY A 346 33.75 2.04 0.78
N ASP A 347 34.30 3.19 1.18
CA ASP A 347 34.47 4.37 0.31
C ASP A 347 33.19 4.82 -0.43
N ILE A 348 32.05 4.77 0.25
CA ILE A 348 30.75 5.18 -0.31
C ILE A 348 30.76 6.68 -0.58
N ARG A 349 30.49 7.07 -1.83
CA ARG A 349 30.48 8.45 -2.32
C ARG A 349 29.25 8.67 -3.19
N TYR A 350 28.69 9.87 -3.14
CA TYR A 350 27.51 10.26 -3.90
C TYR A 350 27.86 11.41 -4.86
N ASP A 351 27.44 11.27 -6.12
CA ASP A 351 27.59 12.32 -7.12
C ASP A 351 26.36 12.38 -8.05
N THR A 352 26.39 13.30 -9.01
CA THR A 352 25.32 13.46 -10.01
C THR A 352 25.13 12.24 -10.93
N GLY A 353 26.06 11.29 -10.94
CA GLY A 353 25.96 10.00 -11.63
C GLY A 353 25.37 8.88 -10.77
N GLY A 354 25.28 9.07 -9.45
CA GLY A 354 24.68 8.14 -8.49
C GLY A 354 25.59 7.87 -7.28
N THR A 355 25.78 6.58 -6.95
CA THR A 355 26.63 6.14 -5.83
C THR A 355 27.77 5.27 -6.35
N ALA A 356 28.99 5.60 -5.91
CA ALA A 356 30.18 4.78 -6.10
C ALA A 356 30.66 4.23 -4.75
N PHE A 357 31.07 2.96 -4.71
CA PHE A 357 31.55 2.30 -3.49
C PHE A 357 32.36 1.05 -3.81
N ASP A 358 33.28 0.69 -2.92
CA ASP A 358 34.10 -0.50 -3.05
C ASP A 358 33.45 -1.69 -2.34
N VAL A 359 33.28 -2.80 -3.06
CA VAL A 359 32.73 -4.05 -2.52
C VAL A 359 33.86 -5.03 -2.30
N THR A 360 34.02 -5.50 -1.07
CA THR A 360 34.98 -6.57 -0.72
C THR A 360 34.21 -7.84 -0.35
N ASP A 361 34.55 -8.97 -0.97
CA ASP A 361 33.94 -10.27 -0.67
C ASP A 361 34.75 -11.12 0.33
N ASP A 362 34.25 -12.32 0.60
CA ASP A 362 34.76 -13.32 1.53
C ASP A 362 36.17 -13.82 1.18
N THR A 363 36.63 -13.56 -0.05
CA THR A 363 37.99 -13.88 -0.50
C THR A 363 38.98 -12.73 -0.31
N GLY A 364 38.51 -11.57 0.18
CA GLY A 364 39.28 -10.33 0.23
C GLY A 364 39.42 -9.64 -1.13
N THR A 365 38.65 -10.05 -2.14
CA THR A 365 38.68 -9.39 -3.45
C THR A 365 37.85 -8.12 -3.39
N THR A 366 38.47 -6.98 -3.71
CA THR A 366 37.77 -5.68 -3.79
C THR A 366 37.52 -5.26 -5.23
N VAL A 367 36.30 -4.79 -5.53
CA VAL A 367 35.91 -4.22 -6.83
C VAL A 367 35.03 -2.99 -6.59
N THR A 368 35.27 -1.92 -7.34
CA THR A 368 34.43 -0.72 -7.32
C THR A 368 33.11 -0.95 -8.06
N PHE A 369 32.01 -0.60 -7.42
CA PHE A 369 30.65 -0.63 -7.94
C PHE A 369 30.18 0.82 -8.15
N GLU A 370 29.41 1.02 -9.23
CA GLU A 370 28.77 2.30 -9.56
C GLU A 370 27.30 2.02 -9.88
N THR A 371 26.37 2.78 -9.30
CA THR A 371 24.92 2.58 -9.47
C THR A 371 24.19 3.91 -9.43
N GLN A 372 23.04 4.02 -10.08
CA GLN A 372 22.16 5.20 -9.98
C GLN A 372 21.31 5.21 -8.70
N LEU A 373 21.34 4.13 -7.92
CA LEU A 373 20.63 4.05 -6.65
C LEU A 373 21.35 4.88 -5.58
N LEU A 374 20.63 5.76 -4.91
CA LEU A 374 21.19 6.60 -3.85
C LEU A 374 20.97 6.02 -2.44
N GLY A 375 21.89 6.33 -1.54
CA GLY A 375 21.80 6.04 -0.11
C GLY A 375 22.37 4.71 0.34
N ARG A 376 22.88 4.68 1.57
CA ARG A 376 23.51 3.50 2.21
C ARG A 376 22.58 2.29 2.27
N HIS A 377 21.28 2.49 2.46
CA HIS A 377 20.31 1.40 2.44
C HIS A 377 20.20 0.71 1.06
N ASN A 378 20.44 1.43 -0.03
CA ASN A 378 20.52 0.82 -1.36
C ASN A 378 21.87 0.13 -1.59
N VAL A 379 22.96 0.67 -1.04
CA VAL A 379 24.25 -0.05 -0.98
C VAL A 379 24.07 -1.39 -0.28
N LEU A 380 23.41 -1.43 0.89
CA LEU A 380 23.05 -2.67 1.58
C LEU A 380 22.25 -3.61 0.67
N ASN A 381 21.21 -3.11 -0.02
CA ASN A 381 20.42 -3.92 -0.95
C ASN A 381 21.28 -4.51 -2.08
N VAL A 382 22.28 -3.77 -2.57
CA VAL A 382 23.26 -4.27 -3.54
C VAL A 382 24.14 -5.35 -2.94
N LEU A 383 24.70 -5.15 -1.75
CA LEU A 383 25.55 -6.16 -1.11
C LEU A 383 24.80 -7.46 -0.83
N LEU A 384 23.54 -7.38 -0.37
CA LEU A 384 22.66 -8.54 -0.20
C LEU A 384 22.48 -9.29 -1.53
N ALA A 385 22.30 -8.56 -2.64
CA ALA A 385 22.18 -9.15 -3.96
C ALA A 385 23.50 -9.74 -4.47
N VAL A 386 24.63 -9.11 -4.15
CA VAL A 386 25.98 -9.63 -4.45
C VAL A 386 26.18 -10.96 -3.76
N ALA A 387 25.80 -11.11 -2.50
CA ALA A 387 25.90 -12.38 -1.77
C ALA A 387 25.10 -13.51 -2.43
N VAL A 388 23.86 -13.23 -2.84
CA VAL A 388 23.06 -14.18 -3.64
C VAL A 388 23.80 -14.53 -4.93
N GLY A 389 24.29 -13.53 -5.67
CA GLY A 389 25.05 -13.75 -6.89
C GLY A 389 26.33 -14.58 -6.69
N ARG A 390 27.10 -14.34 -5.63
CA ARG A 390 28.29 -15.13 -5.27
C ARG A 390 27.91 -16.57 -4.96
N SER A 391 26.87 -16.79 -4.17
CA SER A 391 26.37 -18.14 -3.85
C SER A 391 25.91 -18.92 -5.09
N MET A 392 25.49 -18.21 -6.15
CA MET A 392 25.10 -18.79 -7.44
C MET A 392 26.24 -18.74 -8.49
N GLY A 393 27.47 -18.46 -8.06
CA GLY A 393 28.68 -18.56 -8.87
C GLY A 393 28.87 -17.44 -9.89
N LEU A 394 28.43 -16.22 -9.58
CA LEU A 394 28.83 -15.00 -10.30
C LEU A 394 30.11 -14.42 -9.68
N ARG A 395 30.92 -13.74 -10.50
CA ARG A 395 32.12 -13.01 -10.06
C ARG A 395 31.76 -11.56 -9.74
N LEU A 396 32.44 -10.94 -8.77
CA LEU A 396 32.23 -9.52 -8.41
C LEU A 396 32.24 -8.58 -9.62
N ARG A 397 33.22 -8.73 -10.54
CA ARG A 397 33.30 -7.90 -11.76
C ARG A 397 32.07 -8.00 -12.67
N GLN A 398 31.45 -9.18 -12.77
CA GLN A 398 30.21 -9.33 -13.57
C GLN A 398 29.06 -8.58 -12.90
N MET A 399 28.97 -8.63 -11.58
CA MET A 399 27.93 -7.95 -10.81
C MET A 399 28.15 -6.44 -10.76
N ALA A 400 29.38 -5.96 -10.66
CA ALA A 400 29.75 -4.54 -10.76
C ALA A 400 29.35 -3.93 -12.11
N HIS A 401 29.40 -4.70 -13.19
CA HIS A 401 28.89 -4.26 -14.48
C HIS A 401 27.36 -4.25 -14.54
N ALA A 402 26.72 -5.28 -13.99
CA ALA A 402 25.26 -5.40 -14.02
C ALA A 402 24.54 -4.37 -13.13
N VAL A 403 25.10 -4.04 -11.96
CA VAL A 403 24.48 -3.09 -11.02
C VAL A 403 24.29 -1.70 -11.63
N ARG A 404 25.15 -1.29 -12.57
CA ARG A 404 25.05 -0.02 -13.30
C ARG A 404 23.74 0.11 -14.09
N ARG A 405 23.11 -1.02 -14.44
CA ARG A 405 21.83 -1.07 -15.17
C ARG A 405 20.61 -1.16 -14.25
N VAL A 406 20.80 -1.20 -12.93
CA VAL A 406 19.68 -1.23 -12.02
C VAL A 406 19.00 0.13 -12.03
N GLU A 407 17.74 0.13 -12.45
CA GLU A 407 16.91 1.34 -12.42
C GLU A 407 16.37 1.58 -11.00
N PRO A 408 16.35 2.83 -10.52
CA PRO A 408 15.66 3.19 -9.28
C PRO A 408 14.16 2.89 -9.37
N ILE A 409 13.56 2.58 -8.23
CA ILE A 409 12.10 2.53 -8.12
C ILE A 409 11.57 3.96 -8.21
N GLU A 410 10.51 4.17 -8.99
CA GLU A 410 9.89 5.48 -9.18
C GLU A 410 9.56 6.14 -7.82
N HIS A 411 9.92 7.43 -7.70
CA HIS A 411 9.69 8.26 -6.51
C HIS A 411 10.34 7.75 -5.20
N ARG A 412 11.43 6.98 -5.28
CA ARG A 412 12.21 6.55 -4.10
C ARG A 412 13.67 6.88 -4.28
N LEU A 413 14.05 8.10 -3.89
CA LEU A 413 15.37 8.69 -4.14
C LEU A 413 15.80 8.52 -5.60
N GLN A 414 14.87 8.72 -6.53
CA GLN A 414 15.11 8.49 -7.94
C GLN A 414 15.92 9.67 -8.51
N LEU A 415 17.14 9.38 -8.96
CA LEU A 415 17.96 10.36 -9.65
C LEU A 415 17.44 10.57 -11.08
N ARG A 416 17.16 11.82 -11.43
CA ARG A 416 16.70 12.27 -12.76
C ARG A 416 17.55 13.45 -13.21
N SER A 417 17.78 13.57 -14.51
CA SER A 417 18.47 14.74 -15.08
C SER A 417 17.47 15.64 -15.79
N ARG A 418 17.53 16.95 -15.55
CA ARG A 418 16.74 17.97 -16.26
C ARG A 418 17.69 19.06 -16.77
N GLY A 419 18.12 18.93 -18.02
CA GLY A 419 19.21 19.76 -18.55
C GLY A 419 20.50 19.45 -17.81
N ASP A 420 21.16 20.50 -17.30
CA ASP A 420 22.42 20.38 -16.55
C ASP A 420 22.22 20.30 -15.01
N VAL A 421 20.96 20.19 -14.55
CA VAL A 421 20.60 20.07 -13.13
C VAL A 421 20.21 18.63 -12.82
N THR A 422 20.63 18.15 -11.65
CA THR A 422 20.26 16.84 -11.12
C THR A 422 19.07 16.96 -10.17
N ILE A 423 18.09 16.09 -10.33
CA ILE A 423 16.90 16.02 -9.48
C ILE A 423 16.92 14.70 -8.72
N ILE A 424 16.76 14.75 -7.40
CA ILE A 424 16.46 13.61 -6.56
C ILE A 424 14.96 13.66 -6.27
N ASP A 425 14.21 12.71 -6.82
CA ASP A 425 12.77 12.57 -6.64
C ASP A 425 12.49 11.56 -5.51
N ASP A 426 12.16 12.06 -4.32
CA ASP A 426 11.67 11.30 -3.16
C ASP A 426 10.27 11.77 -2.74
N ALA A 427 9.40 11.97 -3.74
CA ALA A 427 8.05 12.48 -3.55
C ALA A 427 7.10 11.44 -2.92
N PHE A 428 7.49 10.17 -2.76
CA PHE A 428 6.61 9.13 -2.23
C PHE A 428 6.55 9.14 -0.70
N ASN A 429 5.35 9.36 -0.13
CA ASN A 429 4.97 9.18 1.29
C ASN A 429 6.14 9.19 2.29
N SER A 430 6.56 10.37 2.76
CA SER A 430 7.73 10.45 3.64
C SER A 430 7.40 10.07 5.08
N ASN A 431 8.42 9.57 5.77
CA ASN A 431 8.46 9.35 7.20
C ASN A 431 9.74 10.00 7.74
N PRO A 432 9.83 10.28 9.04
CA PRO A 432 10.96 11.03 9.60
C PRO A 432 12.34 10.43 9.29
N VAL A 433 12.44 9.10 9.22
CA VAL A 433 13.70 8.40 8.91
C VAL A 433 14.07 8.55 7.44
N GLY A 434 13.08 8.43 6.53
CA GLY A 434 13.26 8.64 5.10
C GLY A 434 13.73 10.05 4.77
N ALA A 435 13.02 11.06 5.27
CA ALA A 435 13.34 12.47 5.03
C ALA A 435 14.75 12.84 5.52
N ARG A 436 15.14 12.38 6.71
CA ARG A 436 16.51 12.59 7.23
C ARG A 436 17.56 11.96 6.31
N ASN A 437 17.36 10.71 5.89
CA ASN A 437 18.29 10.03 5.00
C ASN A 437 18.38 10.72 3.61
N ALA A 438 17.28 11.26 3.09
CA ALA A 438 17.29 12.03 1.84
C ALA A 438 18.14 13.31 1.96
N VAL A 439 18.03 14.01 3.07
CA VAL A 439 18.83 15.21 3.37
C VAL A 439 20.31 14.88 3.56
N GLU A 440 20.61 13.80 4.29
CA GLU A 440 21.99 13.31 4.47
C GLU A 440 22.64 13.04 3.11
N ILE A 441 21.95 12.31 2.22
CA ILE A 441 22.41 12.06 0.85
C ILE A 441 22.63 13.38 0.10
N LEU A 442 21.65 14.29 0.08
CA LEU A 442 21.78 15.58 -0.58
C LEU A 442 22.99 16.37 -0.08
N SER A 443 23.26 16.33 1.23
CA SER A 443 24.37 17.06 1.84
C SER A 443 25.75 16.51 1.43
N GLU A 444 25.82 15.22 1.12
CA GLU A 444 27.01 14.51 0.67
C GLU A 444 27.16 14.47 -0.86
N MET A 445 26.18 15.00 -1.62
CA MET A 445 26.28 15.07 -3.09
C MET A 445 27.40 16.04 -3.49
N ASP A 446 28.36 15.53 -4.26
CA ASP A 446 29.38 16.35 -4.88
C ASP A 446 28.81 17.13 -6.07
N GLY A 447 29.13 18.43 -6.12
CA GLY A 447 28.77 19.34 -7.21
C GLY A 447 27.82 20.46 -6.79
N GLY A 448 27.90 21.58 -7.53
CA GLY A 448 26.95 22.70 -7.51
C GLY A 448 26.34 23.12 -6.17
N LYS A 449 25.14 23.67 -6.24
CA LYS A 449 24.28 24.00 -5.09
C LYS A 449 23.41 22.80 -4.71
N ARG A 450 23.19 22.63 -3.41
CA ARG A 450 22.32 21.60 -2.82
C ARG A 450 21.04 22.25 -2.34
N VAL A 451 19.95 21.96 -3.03
CA VAL A 451 18.64 22.58 -2.80
C VAL A 451 17.63 21.51 -2.42
N ILE A 452 16.80 21.78 -1.42
CA ILE A 452 15.63 20.97 -1.10
C ILE A 452 14.34 21.76 -1.35
N VAL A 453 13.33 21.08 -1.88
CA VAL A 453 11.95 21.56 -1.99
C VAL A 453 11.08 20.62 -1.19
N THR A 454 10.36 21.15 -0.19
CA THR A 454 9.48 20.31 0.62
C THR A 454 8.25 21.07 1.15
N PRO A 455 7.06 20.45 1.10
CA PRO A 455 5.89 20.90 1.84
C PRO A 455 5.86 20.41 3.30
N GLY A 456 6.85 19.62 3.71
CA GLY A 456 6.84 18.92 5.00
C GLY A 456 6.02 17.63 5.00
N MET A 457 6.21 16.85 6.05
CA MET A 457 5.57 15.56 6.24
C MET A 457 4.11 15.72 6.69
N VAL A 458 3.23 14.90 6.13
CA VAL A 458 1.79 14.87 6.42
C VAL A 458 1.37 13.50 6.97
N GLU A 459 0.12 13.37 7.44
CA GLU A 459 -0.47 12.11 7.93
C GLU A 459 0.22 11.52 9.19
N LEU A 460 0.95 12.33 9.96
CA LEU A 460 1.65 11.90 11.19
C LEU A 460 0.82 12.06 12.48
N GLY A 461 -0.44 12.51 12.35
CA GLY A 461 -1.34 12.76 13.48
C GLY A 461 -0.78 13.80 14.46
N ASP A 462 -0.91 13.53 15.76
CA ASP A 462 -0.48 14.45 16.83
C ASP A 462 1.05 14.74 16.83
N ARG A 463 1.85 13.89 16.17
CA ARG A 463 3.30 14.07 16.07
C ARG A 463 3.74 14.98 14.93
N GLN A 464 2.85 15.30 13.99
CA GLN A 464 3.22 16.00 12.76
C GLN A 464 3.97 17.31 13.00
N TRP A 465 3.54 18.10 13.99
CA TRP A 465 4.21 19.36 14.32
C TRP A 465 5.64 19.12 14.82
N THR A 466 5.82 18.21 15.77
CA THR A 466 7.13 17.89 16.36
C THR A 466 8.08 17.30 15.33
N GLU A 467 7.64 16.31 14.55
CA GLU A 467 8.52 15.67 13.54
C GLU A 467 8.95 16.65 12.44
N ASN A 468 8.06 17.55 11.99
CA ASN A 468 8.44 18.58 11.03
C ASN A 468 9.37 19.64 11.64
N LYS A 469 9.19 19.97 12.92
CA LYS A 469 10.12 20.85 13.63
C LYS A 469 11.50 20.21 13.74
N ASP A 470 11.57 18.95 14.15
CA ASP A 470 12.83 18.20 14.23
C ASP A 470 13.48 18.07 12.84
N PHE A 471 12.68 17.88 11.79
CA PHE A 471 13.17 17.89 10.42
C PHE A 471 13.78 19.24 10.02
N GLY A 472 13.16 20.36 10.41
CA GLY A 472 13.75 21.69 10.22
C GLY A 472 15.12 21.86 10.90
N VAL A 473 15.30 21.28 12.10
CA VAL A 473 16.60 21.26 12.79
C VAL A 473 17.62 20.44 12.00
N VAL A 474 17.22 19.29 11.44
CA VAL A 474 18.09 18.48 10.57
C VAL A 474 18.51 19.30 9.35
N LEU A 475 17.58 19.93 8.63
CA LEU A 475 17.90 20.75 7.45
C LEU A 475 18.96 21.84 7.75
N ALA A 476 18.87 22.47 8.91
CA ALA A 476 19.84 23.49 9.34
C ALA A 476 21.26 22.93 9.59
N GLN A 477 21.37 21.64 9.95
CA GLN A 477 22.65 20.99 10.29
C GLN A 477 23.43 20.45 9.07
N HIS A 478 22.79 20.38 7.89
CA HIS A 478 23.32 19.69 6.71
C HIS A 478 23.85 20.64 5.61
N ASP A 479 24.13 21.90 5.95
CA ASP A 479 24.74 22.93 5.07
C ASP A 479 24.16 22.99 3.65
N LEU A 480 22.83 22.98 3.55
CA LEU A 480 22.14 23.17 2.28
C LEU A 480 22.25 24.63 1.82
N ASP A 481 22.31 24.84 0.50
CA ASP A 481 22.42 26.17 -0.11
C ASP A 481 21.08 26.91 -0.14
N LEU A 482 19.97 26.16 -0.28
CA LEU A 482 18.62 26.70 -0.30
C LEU A 482 17.60 25.66 0.18
N VAL A 483 16.71 26.09 1.06
CA VAL A 483 15.54 25.33 1.55
C VAL A 483 14.28 26.04 1.06
N VAL A 484 13.57 25.41 0.13
CA VAL A 484 12.29 25.90 -0.41
C VAL A 484 11.15 25.17 0.27
N LEU A 485 10.35 25.91 1.02
CA LEU A 485 9.19 25.44 1.78
C LEU A 485 7.91 25.77 1.01
N VAL A 486 7.06 24.77 0.77
CA VAL A 486 5.80 24.94 0.03
C VAL A 486 4.63 25.00 1.01
N GLY A 487 3.97 26.15 1.08
CA GLY A 487 2.83 26.41 1.97
C GLY A 487 3.27 26.93 3.35
N GLU A 488 2.97 28.20 3.63
CA GLU A 488 3.40 28.90 4.84
C GLU A 488 2.89 28.24 6.13
N GLU A 489 1.59 28.00 6.24
CA GLU A 489 0.98 27.41 7.45
C GLU A 489 1.47 25.98 7.71
N GLN A 490 1.54 25.18 6.64
CA GLN A 490 1.94 23.78 6.71
C GLN A 490 3.41 23.62 7.12
N THR A 491 4.28 24.51 6.65
CA THR A 491 5.73 24.45 6.91
C THR A 491 6.19 25.30 8.09
N ALA A 492 5.28 25.99 8.79
CA ALA A 492 5.57 26.72 10.02
C ALA A 492 6.38 25.93 11.08
N PRO A 493 6.14 24.62 11.34
CA PRO A 493 7.00 23.86 12.24
C PRO A 493 8.42 23.70 11.70
N ILE A 494 8.60 23.46 10.40
CA ILE A 494 9.93 23.36 9.77
C ILE A 494 10.68 24.69 9.89
N GLN A 495 10.01 25.83 9.67
CA GLN A 495 10.59 27.16 9.83
C GLN A 495 11.08 27.40 11.27
N ALA A 496 10.30 26.96 12.26
CA ALA A 496 10.71 27.02 13.66
C ALA A 496 11.95 26.15 13.93
N GLY A 497 12.00 24.95 13.36
CA GLY A 497 13.15 24.06 13.44
C GLY A 497 14.42 24.62 12.78
N LEU A 498 14.29 25.18 11.58
CA LEU A 498 15.38 25.84 10.85
C LEU A 498 15.96 27.01 11.65
N SER A 499 15.08 27.82 12.26
CA SER A 499 15.48 28.93 13.13
C SER A 499 16.21 28.44 14.39
N GLU A 500 15.70 27.39 15.02
CA GLU A 500 16.32 26.76 16.20
C GLU A 500 17.68 26.15 15.88
N GLY A 501 17.81 25.53 14.70
CA GLY A 501 19.07 24.97 14.20
C GLY A 501 20.07 26.02 13.68
N GLY A 502 19.69 27.30 13.65
CA GLY A 502 20.58 28.39 13.25
C GLY A 502 20.74 28.59 11.74
N ALA A 503 19.78 28.14 10.92
CA ALA A 503 19.80 28.36 9.48
C ALA A 503 19.66 29.87 9.16
N PRO A 504 20.52 30.45 8.31
CA PRO A 504 20.39 31.84 7.88
C PRO A 504 19.08 32.07 7.11
N ALA A 505 18.41 33.18 7.39
CA ALA A 505 17.13 33.52 6.75
C ALA A 505 17.23 33.62 5.22
N GLU A 506 18.40 33.97 4.69
CA GLU A 506 18.66 34.07 3.25
C GLU A 506 18.66 32.72 2.53
N ARG A 507 18.85 31.62 3.27
CA ARG A 507 18.80 30.24 2.75
C ARG A 507 17.40 29.63 2.82
N ILE A 508 16.42 30.35 3.37
CA ILE A 508 15.05 29.87 3.55
C ILE A 508 14.15 30.64 2.59
N MET A 509 13.36 29.92 1.81
CA MET A 509 12.36 30.50 0.92
C MET A 509 11.02 29.82 1.16
N VAL A 510 9.96 30.60 1.36
CA VAL A 510 8.59 30.08 1.44
C VAL A 510 7.85 30.49 0.18
N VAL A 511 7.15 29.54 -0.45
CA VAL A 511 6.35 29.74 -1.66
C VAL A 511 4.95 29.15 -1.47
N ASP A 512 3.99 29.59 -2.28
CA ASP A 512 2.60 29.14 -2.16
C ASP A 512 2.36 27.78 -2.84
N SER A 513 3.18 27.44 -3.84
CA SER A 513 2.98 26.22 -4.64
C SER A 513 4.26 25.59 -5.15
N LEU A 514 4.20 24.30 -5.48
CA LEU A 514 5.30 23.58 -6.13
C LEU A 514 5.62 24.17 -7.53
N ALA A 515 4.61 24.68 -8.24
CA ALA A 515 4.80 25.32 -9.54
C ALA A 515 5.62 26.61 -9.40
N GLU A 516 5.34 27.41 -8.37
CA GLU A 516 6.12 28.60 -8.05
C GLU A 516 7.57 28.24 -7.68
N ALA A 517 7.77 27.21 -6.85
CA ALA A 517 9.10 26.70 -6.54
C ALA A 517 9.88 26.36 -7.82
N GLN A 518 9.25 25.63 -8.75
CA GLN A 518 9.87 25.25 -10.03
C GLN A 518 10.25 26.47 -10.88
N GLU A 519 9.37 27.46 -11.02
CA GLU A 519 9.62 28.67 -11.82
C GLU A 519 10.78 29.53 -11.26
N ILE A 520 10.93 29.55 -9.93
CA ILE A 520 12.04 30.26 -9.27
C ILE A 520 13.35 29.49 -9.44
N LEU A 521 13.32 28.17 -9.23
CA LEU A 521 14.49 27.32 -9.32
C LEU A 521 15.06 27.26 -10.74
N GLU A 522 14.22 27.26 -11.78
CA GLU A 522 14.65 27.34 -13.18
C GLU A 522 15.51 28.59 -13.48
N ARG A 523 15.35 29.67 -12.70
CA ARG A 523 16.14 30.91 -12.83
C ARG A 523 17.37 30.98 -11.94
N ARG A 524 17.48 30.13 -10.92
CA ARG A 524 18.52 30.19 -9.88
C ARG A 524 19.54 29.05 -9.96
N LEU A 525 19.15 27.95 -10.58
CA LEU A 525 19.97 26.76 -10.70
C LEU A 525 20.82 26.79 -11.97
N GLY A 526 22.02 26.25 -11.89
CA GLY A 526 22.96 26.11 -12.99
C GLY A 526 23.51 24.69 -13.10
N PRO A 527 24.45 24.49 -14.06
CA PRO A 527 25.07 23.19 -14.27
C PRO A 527 25.73 22.63 -13.01
N GLY A 528 25.39 21.37 -12.68
CA GLY A 528 25.92 20.65 -11.53
C GLY A 528 25.14 20.85 -10.22
N ASP A 529 24.13 21.74 -10.19
CA ASP A 529 23.26 21.89 -9.03
C ASP A 529 22.36 20.66 -8.85
N VAL A 530 22.01 20.36 -7.60
CA VAL A 530 21.20 19.22 -7.19
C VAL A 530 19.96 19.70 -6.44
N VAL A 531 18.78 19.22 -6.84
CA VAL A 531 17.49 19.53 -6.21
C VAL A 531 16.85 18.25 -5.69
N LEU A 532 16.61 18.18 -4.38
CA LEU A 532 15.78 17.16 -3.77
C LEU A 532 14.33 17.64 -3.69
N TYR A 533 13.40 16.91 -4.31
CA TYR A 533 11.97 17.05 -4.04
C TYR A 533 11.56 16.01 -3.00
N GLU A 534 11.28 16.48 -1.79
CA GLU A 534 10.98 15.66 -0.62
C GLU A 534 9.51 15.86 -0.21
N ASN A 535 8.73 14.78 -0.24
CA ASN A 535 7.26 14.76 -0.11
C ASN A 535 6.50 15.38 -1.30
N ASP A 536 5.50 14.65 -1.80
CA ASP A 536 4.44 15.22 -2.63
C ASP A 536 3.35 15.86 -1.76
N LEU A 537 2.85 17.04 -2.14
CA LEU A 537 1.54 17.49 -1.67
C LEU A 537 0.51 16.81 -2.56
N PRO A 538 -0.37 15.94 -2.04
CA PRO A 538 -1.55 15.58 -2.80
C PRO A 538 -2.28 16.86 -3.20
N ASP A 539 -2.78 16.92 -4.44
CA ASP A 539 -3.63 17.99 -5.00
C ASP A 539 -4.84 18.41 -4.12
N GLN A 540 -5.03 17.76 -2.96
CA GLN A 540 -6.05 18.07 -1.95
C GLN A 540 -5.67 19.22 -1.01
N TYR A 541 -4.41 19.67 -1.01
CA TYR A 541 -3.92 20.75 -0.13
C TYR A 541 -3.51 22.03 -0.86
N SER A 542 -3.60 22.06 -2.20
CA SER A 542 -3.63 23.31 -2.95
C SER A 542 -5.01 23.96 -2.73
N VAL A 543 -5.11 24.84 -1.74
CA VAL A 543 -6.29 25.68 -1.50
C VAL A 543 -6.41 26.73 -2.58
#